data_AF-A0A3A6FVE7-F1
#
_entry.id   AF-A0A3A6FVE7-F1
#
_cell.length_a   1.000
_cell.length_b   1.000
_cell.length_c   1.000
_cell.angle_alpha   90.00
_cell.angle_beta   90.00
_cell.angle_gamma   90.00
#
_symmetry.space_group_name_H-M   'P 1'
#
loop_
_entity.id
_entity.type
_entity.pdbx_description
1 polymer ?
#
loop_
_entity_poly.entity_id
_entity_poly.type
_entity_poly.pdbx_seq_one_letter_code
_entity_poly.pdbx_strand_id
1 'polypeptide(L)'
;MDHNEEQQDEVVEHLKEIKEQGAFEKIGVVDLTGRSLDDTGKTEKIQDTEFLNSMYHNQNYVSNVQDISDTMMIAVPITRNGQVTGAIWGYYSISRI
;
A
#
# COMPACT_ATOMS: atom_id res chain seq x y z
N MET A 1 19.30 19.00 -8.21
CA MET A 1 18.66 17.72 -8.55
C MET A 1 18.82 16.90 -7.29
N ASP A 2 17.79 16.75 -6.44
CA ASP A 2 17.89 15.92 -5.21
C ASP A 2 16.59 15.84 -4.39
N HIS A 3 15.75 16.89 -4.41
CA HIS A 3 14.58 16.94 -3.51
C HIS A 3 13.56 15.80 -3.64
N ASN A 4 13.57 15.06 -4.75
CA ASN A 4 12.63 13.97 -5.00
C ASN A 4 13.14 12.61 -4.50
N GLU A 5 14.46 12.44 -4.37
CA GLU A 5 15.08 11.22 -3.86
C GLU A 5 15.06 11.21 -2.33
N GLU A 6 15.43 12.32 -1.70
CA GLU A 6 15.37 12.46 -0.23
C GLU A 6 13.95 12.23 0.33
N GLN A 7 12.92 12.74 -0.37
CA GLN A 7 11.51 12.52 0.01
C GLN A 7 11.07 11.08 -0.19
N GLN A 8 11.58 10.41 -1.23
CA GLN A 8 11.28 9.01 -1.47
C GLN A 8 11.90 8.12 -0.40
N ASP A 9 13.16 8.39 -0.02
CA ASP A 9 13.85 7.65 1.03
C ASP A 9 13.13 7.77 2.38
N GLU A 10 12.65 8.98 2.72
CA GLU A 10 11.84 9.20 3.92
C GLU A 10 10.55 8.37 3.91
N VAL A 11 9.85 8.29 2.77
CA VAL A 11 8.64 7.46 2.63
C VAL A 11 8.97 5.97 2.78
N VAL A 12 10.08 5.52 2.20
CA VAL A 12 10.53 4.12 2.28
C VAL A 12 10.85 3.73 3.73
N GLU A 13 11.55 4.59 4.48
CA GLU A 13 11.83 4.33 5.90
C GLU A 13 10.54 4.25 6.74
N HIS A 14 9.60 5.18 6.55
CA HIS A 14 8.30 5.09 7.23
C HIS A 14 7.53 3.82 6.87
N LEU A 15 7.60 3.37 5.61
CA LEU A 15 6.96 2.12 5.20
C LEU A 15 7.58 0.90 5.90
N LYS A 16 8.92 0.88 6.09
CA LYS A 16 9.58 -0.19 6.86
C LYS A 16 9.13 -0.20 8.32
N GLU A 17 8.99 0.96 8.96
CA GLU A 17 8.48 1.04 10.33
C GLU A 17 7.05 0.49 10.45
N ILE A 18 6.15 0.88 9.53
CA ILE A 18 4.76 0.38 9.52
C ILE A 18 4.74 -1.12 9.23
N LYS A 19 5.58 -1.61 8.33
CA LYS A 19 5.71 -3.03 8.02
C LYS A 19 6.06 -3.84 9.26
N GLU A 20 7.04 -3.39 10.04
CA GLU A 20 7.48 -4.06 11.27
C GLU A 20 6.40 -4.02 12.35
N GLN A 21 5.83 -2.84 12.62
CA GLN A 21 4.79 -2.66 13.65
C GLN A 21 3.50 -3.41 13.32
N GLY A 22 3.12 -3.43 12.04
CA GLY A 22 1.93 -4.09 11.53
C GLY A 22 2.14 -5.55 11.13
N ALA A 23 3.34 -6.10 11.29
CA ALA A 23 3.70 -7.46 10.88
C ALA A 23 3.34 -7.80 9.40
N PHE A 24 3.38 -6.81 8.52
CA PHE A 24 3.15 -7.01 7.09
C PHE A 24 4.34 -7.71 6.44
N GLU A 25 4.09 -8.56 5.44
CA GLU A 25 5.16 -9.16 4.63
C GLU A 25 5.74 -8.15 3.63
N LYS A 26 4.87 -7.27 3.11
CA LYS A 26 5.20 -6.21 2.17
C LYS A 26 4.18 -5.09 2.33
N ILE A 27 4.60 -3.84 2.16
CA ILE A 27 3.73 -2.67 2.26
C ILE A 27 4.11 -1.63 1.22
N GLY A 28 3.16 -0.79 0.84
CA GLY A 28 3.43 0.36 -0.02
C GLY A 28 2.33 1.41 0.03
N VAL A 29 2.59 2.50 -0.68
CA VAL A 29 1.60 3.54 -0.97
C VAL A 29 1.31 3.55 -2.46
N VAL A 30 0.07 3.89 -2.82
CA VAL A 30 -0.36 4.07 -4.20
C VAL A 30 -1.05 5.42 -4.36
N ASP A 31 -0.78 6.11 -5.47
CA ASP A 31 -1.47 7.34 -5.83
C ASP A 31 -2.79 7.09 -6.59
N LEU A 32 -3.54 8.16 -6.83
CA LEU A 32 -4.78 8.12 -7.62
C LEU A 32 -4.59 7.70 -9.08
N THR A 33 -3.36 7.54 -9.59
CA THR A 33 -3.16 6.97 -10.92
C THR A 33 -2.99 5.46 -10.85
N GLY A 34 -2.72 4.88 -9.68
CA GLY A 34 -2.30 3.49 -9.52
C GLY A 34 -0.78 3.32 -9.53
N ARG A 35 0.02 4.40 -9.50
CA ARG A 35 1.49 4.30 -9.35
C ARG A 35 1.80 4.06 -7.87
N SER A 36 2.53 2.98 -7.62
CA SER A 36 2.86 2.52 -6.27
C SER A 36 4.34 2.64 -5.98
N LEU A 37 4.68 2.82 -4.70
CA LEU A 37 6.02 2.72 -4.11
C LEU A 37 5.95 1.76 -2.92
N ASP A 38 6.84 0.78 -2.84
CA ASP A 38 6.89 -0.18 -1.73
C ASP A 38 8.04 0.07 -0.72
N ASP A 39 8.06 -0.71 0.35
CA ASP A 39 9.07 -0.66 1.44
C ASP A 39 10.52 -0.95 1.01
N THR A 40 10.73 -1.35 -0.25
CA THR A 40 12.06 -1.55 -0.84
C THR A 40 12.49 -0.39 -1.76
N GLY A 41 11.61 0.59 -1.96
CA GLY A 41 11.80 1.68 -2.92
C GLY A 41 11.42 1.31 -4.36
N LYS A 42 10.86 0.12 -4.58
CA LYS A 42 10.44 -0.31 -5.92
C LYS A 42 9.14 0.40 -6.30
N THR A 43 9.08 0.86 -7.55
CA THR A 43 7.87 1.46 -8.11
C THR A 43 7.21 0.55 -9.13
N GLU A 44 5.89 0.43 -9.04
CA GLU A 44 5.08 -0.44 -9.90
C GLU A 44 3.74 0.21 -10.23
N LYS A 45 3.05 -0.31 -11.25
CA LYS A 45 1.68 0.10 -11.59
C LYS A 45 0.71 -0.97 -11.11
N ILE A 46 -0.17 -0.59 -10.19
CA ILE A 46 -1.27 -1.43 -9.76
C ILE A 46 -2.37 -1.37 -10.81
N GLN A 47 -2.84 -2.55 -11.24
CA GLN A 47 -3.87 -2.73 -12.26
C GLN A 47 -5.15 -3.37 -11.71
N ASP A 48 -5.16 -3.71 -10.42
CA ASP A 48 -6.34 -4.27 -9.76
C ASP A 48 -7.45 -3.20 -9.71
N THR A 49 -8.47 -3.38 -10.54
CA THR A 49 -9.55 -2.41 -10.70
C THR A 49 -10.47 -2.37 -9.49
N GLU A 50 -10.64 -3.47 -8.76
CA GLU A 50 -11.48 -3.51 -7.58
C GLU A 50 -10.82 -2.71 -6.45
N PHE A 51 -9.53 -2.96 -6.21
CA PHE A 51 -8.76 -2.15 -5.27
C PHE A 51 -8.80 -0.66 -5.64
N LEU A 52 -8.45 -0.30 -6.88
CA LEU A 52 -8.44 1.10 -7.28
C LEU A 52 -9.82 1.76 -7.13
N ASN A 53 -10.90 1.05 -7.51
CA ASN A 53 -12.26 1.53 -7.34
C ASN A 53 -12.63 1.73 -5.87
N SER A 54 -12.30 0.79 -4.98
CA SER A 54 -12.52 0.95 -3.53
C SER A 54 -11.80 2.19 -3.00
N MET A 55 -10.54 2.38 -3.39
CA MET A 55 -9.76 3.57 -3.01
C MET A 55 -10.47 4.86 -3.45
N TYR A 56 -10.86 4.99 -4.72
CA TYR A 56 -11.53 6.21 -5.22
C TYR A 56 -12.82 6.54 -4.48
N HIS A 57 -13.55 5.53 -4.00
CA HIS A 57 -14.79 5.70 -3.25
C HIS A 57 -14.58 5.81 -1.73
N ASN A 58 -13.33 5.99 -1.28
CA ASN A 58 -12.97 6.06 0.14
C ASN A 58 -13.41 4.82 0.93
N GLN A 59 -13.29 3.64 0.31
CA GLN A 59 -13.60 2.35 0.90
C GLN A 59 -12.32 1.54 1.10
N ASN A 60 -12.25 0.82 2.22
CA ASN A 60 -11.18 -0.16 2.42
C ASN A 60 -11.36 -1.31 1.43
N TYR A 61 -10.24 -1.86 0.97
CA TYR A 61 -10.19 -3.07 0.17
C TYR A 61 -9.53 -4.18 0.97
N VAL A 62 -10.11 -5.38 0.92
CA VAL A 62 -9.54 -6.59 1.52
C VAL A 62 -9.70 -7.70 0.49
N SER A 63 -8.59 -8.26 0.02
CA SER A 63 -8.63 -9.38 -0.93
C SER A 63 -9.09 -10.66 -0.23
N ASN A 64 -9.52 -11.63 -1.02
CA ASN A 64 -9.54 -13.02 -0.55
C ASN A 64 -8.11 -13.47 -0.18
N VAL A 65 -8.04 -14.51 0.65
CA VAL A 65 -6.80 -15.22 0.92
C VAL A 65 -6.31 -15.87 -0.37
N GLN A 66 -5.05 -15.70 -0.70
CA GLN A 66 -4.43 -16.40 -1.81
C GLN A 66 -3.95 -17.78 -1.33
N ASP A 67 -4.62 -18.86 -1.75
CA ASP A 67 -4.38 -20.23 -1.30
C ASP A 67 -2.93 -20.71 -1.43
N ILE A 68 -2.15 -20.12 -2.34
CA ILE A 68 -0.75 -20.51 -2.59
C ILE A 68 0.20 -19.90 -1.55
N SER A 69 -0.15 -18.74 -0.99
CA SER A 69 0.73 -17.96 -0.12
C SER A 69 0.16 -17.72 1.27
N ASP A 70 -1.08 -18.12 1.56
CA ASP A 70 -1.78 -17.81 2.82
C ASP A 70 -1.66 -16.33 3.18
N THR A 71 -1.79 -15.46 2.17
CA THR A 71 -1.70 -14.01 2.33
C THR A 71 -2.97 -13.31 1.91
N MET A 72 -3.26 -12.21 2.60
CA MET A 72 -4.35 -11.29 2.31
C MET A 72 -3.76 -9.91 2.00
N MET A 73 -4.27 -9.24 0.98
CA MET A 73 -3.98 -7.83 0.74
C MET A 73 -5.04 -6.96 1.41
N ILE A 74 -4.59 -5.98 2.19
CA ILE A 74 -5.45 -4.93 2.75
C ILE A 74 -5.00 -3.61 2.15
N ALA A 75 -5.96 -2.76 1.75
CA ALA A 75 -5.66 -1.38 1.39
C ALA A 75 -6.63 -0.41 2.05
N VAL A 76 -6.08 0.68 2.58
CA VAL A 76 -6.79 1.71 3.33
C VAL A 76 -6.58 3.06 2.64
N PRO A 77 -7.66 3.75 2.21
CA PRO A 77 -7.55 5.05 1.57
C PRO A 77 -6.92 6.10 2.48
N ILE A 78 -6.08 6.95 1.90
CA ILE A 78 -5.49 8.12 2.55
C ILE A 78 -6.29 9.34 2.13
N THR A 79 -6.86 10.06 3.10
CA THR A 79 -7.61 11.30 2.83
C THR A 79 -6.88 12.54 3.33
N ARG A 80 -6.87 13.60 2.52
CA ARG A 80 -6.46 14.96 2.93
C ARG A 80 -7.60 15.93 2.62
N ASN A 81 -8.00 16.74 3.61
CA ASN A 81 -9.12 17.69 3.47
C ASN A 81 -10.42 17.04 2.95
N GLY A 82 -10.71 15.81 3.37
CA GLY A 82 -11.90 15.06 2.95
C GLY A 82 -11.83 14.47 1.53
N GLN A 83 -10.70 14.59 0.83
CA GLN A 83 -10.49 14.00 -0.50
C GLN A 83 -9.48 12.87 -0.42
N VAL A 84 -9.75 11.77 -1.13
CA VAL A 84 -8.80 10.65 -1.27
C VAL A 84 -7.61 11.12 -2.10
N THR A 85 -6.39 10.87 -1.62
CA THR A 85 -5.13 11.18 -2.32
C THR A 85 -4.37 9.93 -2.76
N GLY A 86 -4.79 8.75 -2.31
CA GLY A 86 -4.12 7.48 -2.52
C GLY A 86 -4.59 6.45 -1.51
N ALA A 87 -3.81 5.38 -1.35
CA ALA A 87 -4.01 4.38 -0.30
C ALA A 87 -2.66 3.85 0.20
N ILE A 88 -2.64 3.41 1.46
CA ILE A 88 -1.62 2.48 1.95
C ILE A 88 -2.13 1.06 1.71
N TRP A 89 -1.29 0.17 1.19
CA TRP A 89 -1.62 -1.23 0.96
C TRP A 89 -0.56 -2.12 1.58
N GLY A 90 -0.95 -3.31 2.05
CA GLY A 90 -0.03 -4.27 2.64
C GLY A 90 -0.50 -5.71 2.48
N TYR A 91 0.46 -6.62 2.39
CA TYR A 91 0.22 -8.06 2.41
C TYR A 91 0.42 -8.57 3.83
N TYR A 92 -0.59 -9.25 4.35
CA TYR A 92 -0.61 -9.83 5.68
C TYR A 92 -0.61 -11.35 5.58
N SER A 93 0.30 -12.00 6.31
CA SER A 93 0.38 -13.46 6.40
C SER A 93 -0.68 -13.96 7.38
N ILE A 94 -1.68 -14.70 6.89
CA ILE A 94 -2.71 -15.27 7.78
C ILE A 94 -2.27 -16.60 8.41
N SER A 95 -1.25 -17.25 7.85
CA SER A 95 -0.63 -18.47 8.43
C SER A 95 0.01 -18.24 9.81
N ARG A 96 0.15 -16.97 10.21
CA ARG A 96 0.75 -16.53 11.48
C ARG A 96 -0.29 -16.24 12.58
N ILE A 97 -1.59 -16.41 12.29
CA ILE A 97 -2.71 -16.24 13.22
C ILE A 97 -3.19 -17.62 13.68
#